data_AF-A0AAE0CD36-F1
#
_entry.id   AF-A0AAE0CD36-F1
#
_cell.length_a   1.000
_cell.length_b   1.000
_cell.length_c   1.000
_cell.angle_alpha   90.00
_cell.angle_beta   90.00
_cell.angle_gamma   90.00
#
_symmetry.space_group_name_H-M   'P 1'
#
loop_
_entity.id
_entity.type
_entity.pdbx_description
1 polymer ?
#
loop_
_entity_poly.entity_id
_entity_poly.type
_entity_poly.pdbx_seq_one_letter_code
_entity_poly.pdbx_strand_id
1 'polypeptide(L)'
;NSAPEAGGAVSWQPEMVTHDQSDFTSLVEGCTFLNNTARLDTDINEGGGAIFLNGGQGMVVRDSDLSFNQGKSGGAIFWVGNGSTLQLIGSRVEGNRAASKGGGAVAYGTGRVELMNTRMAWNHVESGDEAGRNDGGGGLYIDDYLQLTLAQGSAVMYNSVAGQGGGVHLEGFIGMSMCEGSRVAFNTAQSHGGGIYGGDNVSIAVINASIQGNFAGASLPPLP
;
A
#
# COMPACT_ATOMS: atom_id res chain seq x y z
N ASN A 1 -7.51 10.99 -14.66
CA ASN A 1 -6.57 12.07 -15.01
C ASN A 1 -5.19 11.47 -15.27
N SER A 2 -4.40 12.06 -16.18
CA SER A 2 -3.00 11.68 -16.41
C SER A 2 -2.12 12.91 -16.17
N ALA A 3 -1.32 12.88 -15.10
CA ALA A 3 -0.40 13.95 -14.76
C ALA A 3 1.02 13.61 -15.27
N PRO A 4 1.78 14.62 -15.75
CA PRO A 4 3.20 14.43 -16.10
C PRO A 4 4.10 14.26 -14.86
N GLU A 5 3.59 14.53 -13.65
CA GLU A 5 4.30 14.41 -12.37
C GLU A 5 3.53 13.49 -11.40
N ALA A 6 4.18 13.08 -10.31
CA ALA A 6 3.68 12.11 -9.33
C ALA A 6 2.28 12.48 -8.79
N GLY A 7 1.38 11.50 -8.67
CA GLY A 7 -0.01 11.72 -8.20
C GLY A 7 -0.97 11.96 -9.36
N GLY A 8 -1.45 10.89 -10.01
CA GLY A 8 -2.22 10.99 -11.25
C GLY A 8 -3.55 11.76 -11.13
N ALA A 9 -4.03 12.00 -9.90
CA ALA A 9 -5.12 12.94 -9.61
C ALA A 9 -4.70 14.09 -8.68
N VAL A 10 -4.04 13.79 -7.57
CA VAL A 10 -3.64 14.77 -6.55
C VAL A 10 -2.20 14.52 -6.13
N SER A 11 -1.44 15.61 -6.05
CA SER A 11 -0.06 15.62 -5.56
C SER A 11 0.07 16.68 -4.48
N TRP A 12 0.57 16.29 -3.32
CA TRP A 12 0.94 17.19 -2.23
C TRP A 12 2.44 17.07 -1.98
N GLN A 13 3.14 18.17 -2.27
CA GLN A 13 4.56 18.36 -2.00
C GLN A 13 4.75 19.73 -1.36
N PRO A 14 4.76 19.85 -0.02
CA PRO A 14 5.11 21.11 0.61
C PRO A 14 6.59 21.44 0.32
N GLU A 15 6.83 22.56 -0.37
CA GLU A 15 8.17 23.12 -0.52
C GLU A 15 8.75 23.45 0.86
N MET A 16 9.91 22.87 1.17
CA MET A 16 10.80 23.14 2.32
C MET A 16 10.31 24.22 3.31
N VAL A 17 9.42 23.86 4.23
CA VAL A 17 9.16 24.65 5.43
C VAL A 17 10.06 24.11 6.54
N THR A 18 10.81 25.00 7.19
CA THR A 18 11.79 24.68 8.26
C THR A 18 11.16 24.18 9.58
N HIS A 19 9.88 23.77 9.56
CA HIS A 19 9.14 23.30 10.72
C HIS A 19 8.65 21.86 10.49
N ASP A 20 8.62 21.08 11.57
CA ASP A 20 8.06 19.74 11.63
C ASP A 20 6.66 19.72 10.98
N GLN A 21 6.51 18.97 9.88
CA GLN A 21 5.28 18.89 9.12
C GLN A 21 4.31 17.82 9.67
N SER A 22 4.69 17.12 10.74
CA SER A 22 3.85 16.08 11.34
C SER A 22 2.53 16.61 11.92
N ASP A 23 2.44 17.91 12.20
CA ASP A 23 1.22 18.56 12.66
C ASP A 23 0.17 18.78 11.56
N PHE A 24 0.55 18.69 10.28
CA PHE A 24 -0.38 18.86 9.16
C PHE A 24 -0.92 17.52 8.67
N THR A 25 -2.24 17.44 8.52
CA THR A 25 -2.93 16.26 8.01
C THR A 25 -3.79 16.63 6.81
N SER A 26 -3.53 15.99 5.67
CA SER A 26 -4.39 16.09 4.49
C SER A 26 -5.63 15.22 4.65
N LEU A 27 -6.81 15.70 4.24
CA LEU A 27 -8.08 14.98 4.32
C LEU A 27 -8.67 14.75 2.93
N VAL A 28 -9.02 13.50 2.65
CA VAL A 28 -9.82 13.06 1.52
C VAL A 28 -11.05 12.36 2.08
N GLU A 29 -12.24 12.90 1.83
CA GLU A 29 -13.49 12.38 2.40
C GLU A 29 -14.59 12.29 1.34
N GLY A 30 -15.26 11.14 1.24
CA GLY A 30 -16.38 10.96 0.31
C GLY A 30 -16.00 11.07 -1.17
N CYS A 31 -14.74 10.82 -1.52
CA CYS A 31 -14.20 11.06 -2.86
C CYS A 31 -14.07 9.78 -3.68
N THR A 32 -14.04 9.93 -5.00
CA THR A 32 -13.79 8.84 -5.94
C THR A 32 -12.60 9.17 -6.84
N PHE A 33 -11.55 8.35 -6.75
CA PHE A 33 -10.37 8.37 -7.61
C PHE A 33 -10.40 7.14 -8.50
N LEU A 34 -10.97 7.31 -9.70
CA LEU A 34 -11.16 6.23 -10.66
C LEU A 34 -10.27 6.42 -11.89
N ASN A 35 -9.53 5.39 -12.31
CA ASN A 35 -8.74 5.39 -13.54
C ASN A 35 -7.75 6.57 -13.64
N ASN A 36 -7.05 6.88 -12.55
CA ASN A 36 -5.97 7.87 -12.59
C ASN A 36 -4.63 7.20 -12.83
N THR A 37 -3.76 7.88 -13.56
CA THR A 37 -2.45 7.35 -13.91
C THR A 37 -1.40 8.41 -13.63
N ALA A 38 -0.46 8.09 -12.73
CA ALA A 38 0.81 8.80 -12.63
C ALA A 38 1.77 8.20 -13.65
N ARG A 39 2.26 9.00 -14.59
CA ARG A 39 3.05 8.51 -15.72
C ARG A 39 4.37 7.88 -15.22
N LEU A 40 4.68 6.69 -15.72
CA LEU A 40 5.85 5.86 -15.40
C LEU A 40 7.18 6.42 -15.95
N ASP A 41 7.31 7.75 -16.08
CA ASP A 41 8.50 8.33 -16.68
C ASP A 41 9.74 8.03 -15.83
N THR A 42 10.85 7.75 -16.50
CA THR A 42 12.00 7.05 -15.91
C THR A 42 12.74 7.86 -14.85
N ASP A 43 12.44 9.15 -14.72
CA ASP A 43 13.24 10.09 -13.94
C ASP A 43 12.68 10.40 -12.54
N ILE A 44 11.40 10.09 -12.28
CA ILE A 44 10.85 10.08 -10.91
C ILE A 44 10.62 8.64 -10.48
N ASN A 45 11.38 8.18 -9.48
CA ASN A 45 11.36 6.78 -9.04
C ASN A 45 10.12 6.39 -8.23
N GLU A 46 9.16 7.31 -8.07
CA GLU A 46 8.17 7.28 -7.02
C GLU A 46 6.89 7.98 -7.50
N GLY A 47 5.71 7.36 -7.33
CA GLY A 47 4.47 7.97 -7.81
C GLY A 47 3.22 7.13 -7.62
N GLY A 48 2.30 7.65 -6.81
CA GLY A 48 0.98 7.08 -6.55
C GLY A 48 0.02 7.35 -7.71
N GLY A 49 -0.69 6.34 -8.20
CA GLY A 49 -1.55 6.51 -9.38
C GLY A 49 -2.71 7.47 -9.19
N ALA A 50 -3.27 7.57 -7.99
CA ALA A 50 -4.27 8.57 -7.61
C ALA A 50 -3.65 9.69 -6.78
N ILE A 51 -3.07 9.34 -5.64
CA ILE A 51 -2.61 10.27 -4.62
C ILE A 51 -1.11 10.08 -4.42
N PHE A 52 -0.38 11.19 -4.49
CA PHE A 52 1.02 11.26 -4.09
C PHE A 52 1.16 12.28 -2.97
N LEU A 53 1.64 11.86 -1.80
CA LEU A 53 1.96 12.74 -0.68
C LEU A 53 3.41 12.49 -0.25
N ASN A 54 4.28 13.44 -0.57
CA ASN A 54 5.69 13.41 -0.20
C ASN A 54 6.06 14.73 0.47
N GLY A 55 6.00 14.73 1.80
CA GLY A 55 6.20 15.94 2.59
C GLY A 55 6.26 15.73 4.09
N GLY A 56 6.29 14.48 4.56
CA GLY A 56 6.30 14.15 5.98
C GLY A 56 4.95 14.33 6.69
N GLN A 57 3.91 14.82 6.01
CA GLN A 57 2.58 15.09 6.57
C GLN A 57 1.73 13.83 6.74
N GLY A 58 0.76 13.89 7.66
CA GLY A 58 -0.27 12.87 7.81
C GLY A 58 -1.30 12.91 6.68
N MET A 59 -2.03 11.81 6.49
CA MET A 59 -3.15 11.76 5.56
C MET A 59 -4.28 10.90 6.11
N VAL A 60 -5.51 11.40 5.97
CA VAL A 60 -6.73 10.65 6.24
C VAL A 60 -7.53 10.52 4.96
N VAL A 61 -7.79 9.29 4.56
CA VAL A 61 -8.71 8.94 3.47
C VAL A 61 -9.91 8.25 4.11
N ARG A 62 -11.07 8.91 4.06
CA ARG A 62 -12.31 8.45 4.69
C ARG A 62 -13.41 8.26 3.66
N ASP A 63 -14.17 7.18 3.79
CA ASP A 63 -15.38 6.90 3.00
C ASP A 63 -15.19 7.13 1.49
N SER A 64 -14.01 6.77 0.98
CA SER A 64 -13.58 7.07 -0.38
C SER A 64 -13.28 5.80 -1.19
N ASP A 65 -13.36 5.94 -2.50
CA ASP A 65 -13.09 4.87 -3.47
C ASP A 65 -11.88 5.22 -4.33
N LEU A 66 -10.81 4.44 -4.22
CA LEU A 66 -9.59 4.57 -4.99
C LEU A 66 -9.42 3.33 -5.84
N SER A 67 -10.05 3.34 -7.02
CA SER A 67 -10.14 2.16 -7.87
C SER A 67 -9.50 2.33 -9.24
N PHE A 68 -8.89 1.25 -9.73
CA PHE A 68 -8.32 1.15 -11.08
C PHE A 68 -7.28 2.22 -11.42
N ASN A 69 -6.56 2.72 -10.42
CA ASN A 69 -5.48 3.67 -10.61
C ASN A 69 -4.17 2.94 -10.94
N GLN A 70 -3.26 3.64 -11.61
CA GLN A 70 -1.98 3.11 -12.03
C GLN A 70 -0.83 4.04 -11.65
N GLY A 71 0.13 3.52 -10.89
CA GLY A 71 1.32 4.24 -10.45
C GLY A 71 2.60 3.45 -10.70
N LYS A 72 3.76 4.07 -10.50
CA LYS A 72 5.05 3.36 -10.51
C LYS A 72 5.23 2.56 -9.22
N SER A 73 5.00 3.23 -8.11
CA SER A 73 5.03 2.71 -6.74
C SER A 73 3.79 3.24 -6.04
N GLY A 74 2.90 2.35 -5.60
CA GLY A 74 1.59 2.73 -5.09
C GLY A 74 0.58 2.86 -6.22
N GLY A 75 -0.14 1.79 -6.56
CA GLY A 75 -1.09 1.86 -7.67
C GLY A 75 -2.17 2.93 -7.48
N ALA A 76 -2.61 3.14 -6.24
CA ALA A 76 -3.43 4.29 -5.86
C ALA A 76 -2.64 5.33 -5.06
N ILE A 77 -2.00 4.92 -3.96
CA ILE A 77 -1.43 5.85 -2.98
C ILE A 77 0.08 5.66 -2.87
N PHE A 78 0.81 6.76 -2.93
CA PHE A 78 2.20 6.83 -2.49
C PHE A 78 2.30 7.85 -1.35
N TRP A 79 2.82 7.41 -0.20
CA TRP A 79 2.92 8.24 0.99
C TRP A 79 4.31 8.15 1.63
N VAL A 80 4.86 9.30 1.98
CA VAL A 80 6.10 9.42 2.77
C VAL A 80 5.79 10.28 4.00
N GLY A 81 5.78 9.64 5.18
CA GLY A 81 5.50 10.29 6.45
C GLY A 81 6.71 10.28 7.38
N ASN A 82 6.92 11.36 8.13
CA ASN A 82 7.96 11.44 9.14
C ASN A 82 7.32 11.81 10.48
N GLY A 83 7.15 10.84 11.37
CA GLY A 83 6.40 10.99 12.62
C GLY A 83 4.88 11.08 12.41
N SER A 84 4.39 10.78 11.21
CA SER A 84 3.01 11.04 10.78
C SER A 84 2.20 9.75 10.61
N THR A 85 0.89 9.91 10.36
CA THR A 85 -0.02 8.77 10.17
C THR A 85 -0.73 8.84 8.82
N LEU A 86 -0.74 7.72 8.09
CA LEU A 86 -1.67 7.45 7.00
C LEU A 86 -2.85 6.62 7.52
N GLN A 87 -4.07 7.16 7.50
CA GLN A 87 -5.29 6.47 7.88
C GLN A 87 -6.18 6.23 6.66
N LEU A 88 -6.62 4.99 6.46
CA LEU A 88 -7.67 4.62 5.52
C LEU A 88 -8.88 4.12 6.32
N ILE A 89 -9.98 4.87 6.30
CA ILE A 89 -11.16 4.63 7.12
C ILE A 89 -12.37 4.43 6.22
N GLY A 90 -13.08 3.30 6.36
CA GLY A 90 -14.32 3.07 5.59
C GLY A 90 -14.13 3.09 4.07
N SER A 91 -12.90 2.91 3.58
CA SER A 91 -12.53 3.19 2.19
C SER A 91 -12.24 1.91 1.40
N ARG A 92 -12.20 2.06 0.07
CA ARG A 92 -11.85 1.00 -0.87
C ARG A 92 -10.63 1.39 -1.67
N VAL A 93 -9.66 0.49 -1.75
CA VAL A 93 -8.47 0.60 -2.62
C VAL A 93 -8.44 -0.64 -3.49
N GLU A 94 -9.09 -0.60 -4.66
CA GLU A 94 -9.38 -1.79 -5.44
C GLU A 94 -8.92 -1.76 -6.90
N GLY A 95 -8.41 -2.90 -7.40
CA GLY A 95 -8.08 -3.04 -8.82
C GLY A 95 -6.94 -2.14 -9.29
N ASN A 96 -6.13 -1.60 -8.39
CA ASN A 96 -5.03 -0.70 -8.73
C ASN A 96 -3.79 -1.47 -9.17
N ARG A 97 -2.96 -0.83 -9.99
CA ARG A 97 -1.75 -1.42 -10.58
C ARG A 97 -0.53 -0.59 -10.27
N ALA A 98 0.53 -1.22 -9.78
CA ALA A 98 1.85 -0.60 -9.66
C ALA A 98 2.85 -1.28 -10.58
N ALA A 99 3.82 -0.52 -11.10
CA ALA A 99 4.89 -1.09 -11.91
C ALA A 99 5.95 -1.83 -11.07
N SER A 100 6.17 -1.44 -9.81
CA SER A 100 7.26 -2.03 -8.98
C SER A 100 6.83 -2.42 -7.56
N LYS A 101 6.10 -1.56 -6.83
CA LYS A 101 5.78 -1.82 -5.41
C LYS A 101 4.39 -1.35 -5.04
N GLY A 102 3.76 -2.06 -4.11
CA GLY A 102 2.51 -1.60 -3.48
C GLY A 102 1.39 -1.44 -4.50
N GLY A 103 0.81 -2.55 -4.98
CA GLY A 103 -0.20 -2.51 -6.04
C GLY A 103 -1.38 -1.61 -5.67
N GLY A 104 -1.74 -1.53 -4.39
CA GLY A 104 -2.70 -0.55 -3.86
C GLY A 104 -2.01 0.69 -3.32
N ALA A 105 -1.11 0.51 -2.35
CA ALA A 105 -0.43 1.62 -1.70
C ALA A 105 1.02 1.30 -1.30
N VAL A 106 1.82 2.36 -1.21
CA VAL A 106 3.18 2.35 -0.67
C VAL A 106 3.30 3.38 0.44
N ALA A 107 4.00 3.01 1.51
CA ALA A 107 4.32 3.90 2.62
C ALA A 107 5.80 3.79 3.04
N TYR A 108 6.46 4.95 3.18
CA TYR A 108 7.83 5.09 3.67
C TYR A 108 7.92 6.04 4.88
N GLY A 109 9.03 5.95 5.60
CA GLY A 109 9.43 6.86 6.67
C GLY A 109 9.15 6.35 8.09
N THR A 110 8.61 7.20 8.96
CA THR A 110 8.39 6.89 10.38
C THR A 110 6.98 7.28 10.81
N GLY A 111 6.41 6.53 11.76
CA GLY A 111 5.04 6.75 12.24
C GLY A 111 4.13 5.55 12.00
N ARG A 112 2.92 5.76 11.46
CA ARG A 112 1.87 4.75 11.42
C ARG A 112 1.11 4.69 10.10
N VAL A 113 0.66 3.48 9.75
CA VAL A 113 -0.31 3.22 8.71
C VAL A 113 -1.46 2.42 9.32
N GLU A 114 -2.69 2.94 9.19
CA GLU A 114 -3.87 2.39 9.86
C GLU A 114 -5.00 2.15 8.86
N LEU A 115 -5.48 0.91 8.79
CA LEU A 115 -6.66 0.54 8.03
C LEU A 115 -7.78 0.18 9.00
N MET A 116 -8.87 0.94 8.95
CA MET A 116 -10.06 0.74 9.78
C MET A 116 -11.30 0.60 8.90
N ASN A 117 -11.95 -0.57 8.94
CA ASN A 117 -13.08 -0.88 8.06
C ASN A 117 -12.78 -0.60 6.57
N THR A 118 -11.54 -0.86 6.15
CA THR A 118 -11.05 -0.57 4.81
C THR A 118 -10.76 -1.86 4.06
N ARG A 119 -11.07 -1.85 2.75
CA ARG A 119 -10.81 -2.98 1.86
C ARG A 119 -9.72 -2.62 0.85
N MET A 120 -8.62 -3.36 0.84
CA MET A 120 -7.60 -3.34 -0.20
C MET A 120 -7.69 -4.64 -1.00
N ALA A 121 -8.23 -4.59 -2.21
CA ALA A 121 -8.47 -5.81 -2.97
C ALA A 121 -8.12 -5.76 -4.45
N TRP A 122 -7.76 -6.90 -5.02
CA TRP A 122 -7.48 -7.03 -6.46
C TRP A 122 -6.39 -6.10 -6.98
N ASN A 123 -5.50 -5.65 -6.10
CA ASN A 123 -4.39 -4.82 -6.50
C ASN A 123 -3.23 -5.70 -6.99
N HIS A 124 -2.47 -5.17 -7.93
CA HIS A 124 -1.44 -5.92 -8.63
C HIS A 124 -0.16 -5.12 -8.80
N VAL A 125 0.98 -5.78 -8.64
CA VAL A 125 2.27 -5.28 -9.07
C VAL A 125 2.69 -6.03 -10.33
N GLU A 126 2.90 -5.29 -11.42
CA GLU A 126 3.13 -5.81 -12.77
C GLU A 126 4.51 -6.45 -12.95
N SER A 127 5.51 -6.16 -12.10
CA SER A 127 6.88 -6.57 -12.38
C SER A 127 7.03 -8.09 -12.42
N GLY A 128 7.20 -8.59 -13.65
CA GLY A 128 7.99 -9.75 -14.01
C GLY A 128 9.33 -9.29 -14.58
N ASP A 129 10.34 -10.15 -14.41
CA ASP A 129 11.58 -10.22 -15.21
C ASP A 129 12.88 -9.58 -14.72
N GLU A 130 12.97 -9.03 -13.50
CA GLU A 130 14.29 -8.77 -12.89
C GLU A 130 14.42 -9.42 -11.52
N ALA A 131 15.03 -10.62 -11.53
CA ALA A 131 15.51 -11.28 -10.32
C ALA A 131 16.38 -10.30 -9.51
N GLY A 132 15.94 -9.92 -8.31
CA GLY A 132 16.71 -9.09 -7.38
C GLY A 132 16.13 -7.72 -7.05
N ARG A 133 14.96 -7.33 -7.59
CA ARG A 133 14.22 -6.17 -7.07
C ARG A 133 13.33 -6.61 -5.90
N ASN A 134 13.32 -5.84 -4.81
CA ASN A 134 12.38 -5.96 -3.68
C ASN A 134 10.96 -5.54 -4.11
N ASP A 135 10.47 -6.10 -5.22
CA ASP A 135 9.12 -5.87 -5.68
C ASP A 135 8.18 -6.67 -4.78
N GLY A 136 7.21 -6.00 -4.19
CA GLY A 136 6.35 -6.64 -3.21
C GLY A 136 5.14 -5.82 -2.83
N GLY A 137 4.28 -6.45 -2.02
CA GLY A 137 3.11 -5.79 -1.48
C GLY A 137 2.05 -5.63 -2.55
N GLY A 138 1.55 -6.75 -3.10
CA GLY A 138 0.50 -6.70 -4.12
C GLY A 138 -0.66 -5.79 -3.70
N GLY A 139 -1.00 -5.76 -2.40
CA GLY A 139 -1.86 -4.74 -1.81
C GLY A 139 -1.08 -3.55 -1.25
N LEU A 140 -0.21 -3.81 -0.28
CA LEU A 140 0.47 -2.78 0.52
C LEU A 140 1.96 -3.08 0.67
N TYR A 141 2.81 -2.10 0.40
CA TYR A 141 4.24 -2.16 0.69
C TYR A 141 4.58 -1.10 1.74
N ILE A 142 5.21 -1.52 2.84
CA ILE A 142 5.63 -0.67 3.95
C ILE A 142 7.13 -0.84 4.16
N ASP A 143 7.85 0.26 4.32
CA ASP A 143 9.30 0.28 4.56
C ASP A 143 9.69 1.14 5.78
N ASP A 144 10.99 1.16 6.08
CA ASP A 144 11.66 2.02 7.07
C ASP A 144 11.32 1.69 8.55
N TYR A 145 10.62 2.58 9.25
CA TYR A 145 10.34 2.49 10.70
C TYR A 145 8.86 2.75 11.01
N LEU A 146 7.98 2.18 10.19
CA LEU A 146 6.54 2.34 10.31
C LEU A 146 5.89 1.26 11.20
N GLN A 147 4.69 1.56 11.68
CA GLN A 147 3.81 0.59 12.33
C GLN A 147 2.55 0.41 11.48
N LEU A 148 2.19 -0.83 11.16
CA LEU A 148 0.97 -1.15 10.38
C LEU A 148 -0.10 -1.72 11.31
N THR A 149 -1.31 -1.15 11.27
CA THR A 149 -2.48 -1.70 11.97
C THR A 149 -3.62 -2.00 10.99
N LEU A 150 -4.12 -3.24 11.02
CA LEU A 150 -5.36 -3.66 10.38
C LEU A 150 -6.41 -3.94 11.45
N ALA A 151 -7.44 -3.09 11.55
CA ALA A 151 -8.46 -3.14 12.58
C ALA A 151 -9.88 -3.04 11.99
N GLN A 152 -10.90 -3.18 12.85
CA GLN A 152 -12.32 -2.96 12.51
C GLN A 152 -12.78 -3.68 11.24
N GLY A 153 -12.46 -4.97 11.11
CA GLY A 153 -12.87 -5.77 9.95
C GLY A 153 -12.15 -5.44 8.63
N SER A 154 -11.11 -4.60 8.65
CA SER A 154 -10.30 -4.28 7.47
C SER A 154 -9.76 -5.54 6.79
N ALA A 155 -9.66 -5.50 5.47
CA ALA A 155 -9.28 -6.66 4.68
C ALA A 155 -8.30 -6.32 3.56
N VAL A 156 -7.18 -7.06 3.51
CA VAL A 156 -6.24 -7.09 2.39
C VAL A 156 -6.41 -8.42 1.67
N MET A 157 -7.04 -8.41 0.49
CA MET A 157 -7.42 -9.67 -0.18
C MET A 157 -7.30 -9.70 -1.70
N TYR A 158 -7.07 -10.88 -2.26
CA TYR A 158 -6.98 -11.07 -3.72
C TYR A 158 -5.93 -10.20 -4.42
N ASN A 159 -4.92 -9.74 -3.68
CA ASN A 159 -3.84 -8.97 -4.25
C ASN A 159 -2.73 -9.89 -4.76
N SER A 160 -1.95 -9.43 -5.73
CA SER A 160 -0.94 -10.27 -6.39
C SER A 160 0.35 -9.55 -6.77
N VAL A 161 1.47 -10.26 -6.70
CA VAL A 161 2.81 -9.80 -7.10
C VAL A 161 3.68 -10.99 -7.52
N ALA A 162 4.62 -10.79 -8.45
CA ALA A 162 5.61 -11.83 -8.74
C ALA A 162 6.66 -11.98 -7.63
N GLY A 163 7.00 -10.89 -6.94
CA GLY A 163 7.91 -10.92 -5.80
C GLY A 163 7.26 -11.46 -4.53
N GLN A 164 7.35 -10.69 -3.44
CA GLN A 164 7.01 -11.14 -2.09
C GLN A 164 5.86 -10.34 -1.48
N GLY A 165 5.11 -10.94 -0.55
CA GLY A 165 4.05 -10.21 0.14
C GLY A 165 2.86 -9.95 -0.77
N GLY A 166 2.15 -11.01 -1.18
CA GLY A 166 1.02 -10.89 -2.12
C GLY A 166 -0.03 -9.91 -1.64
N GLY A 167 -0.32 -9.91 -0.34
CA GLY A 167 -1.15 -8.89 0.31
C GLY A 167 -0.29 -7.74 0.82
N VAL A 168 0.60 -8.04 1.77
CA VAL A 168 1.41 -7.06 2.49
C VAL A 168 2.88 -7.44 2.42
N HIS A 169 3.74 -6.47 2.10
CA HIS A 169 5.19 -6.57 2.21
C HIS A 169 5.69 -5.56 3.24
N LEU A 170 6.50 -6.02 4.18
CA LEU A 170 7.09 -5.23 5.26
C LEU A 170 8.61 -5.38 5.19
N GLU A 171 9.33 -4.28 5.02
CA GLU A 171 10.81 -4.23 5.02
C GLU A 171 11.29 -3.19 6.04
N GLY A 172 12.35 -3.49 6.81
CA GLY A 172 12.84 -2.61 7.87
C GLY A 172 12.22 -2.86 9.25
N PHE A 173 12.29 -1.87 10.13
CA PHE A 173 11.90 -1.98 11.54
C PHE A 173 10.40 -1.77 11.73
N ILE A 174 9.62 -2.79 11.37
CA ILE A 174 8.16 -2.68 11.33
C ILE A 174 7.48 -3.56 12.38
N GLY A 175 6.50 -3.00 13.08
CA GLY A 175 5.50 -3.75 13.82
C GLY A 175 4.17 -3.76 13.07
N MET A 176 3.63 -4.96 12.82
CA MET A 176 2.30 -5.15 12.27
C MET A 176 1.36 -5.70 13.33
N SER A 177 0.17 -5.11 13.46
CA SER A 177 -0.92 -5.58 14.31
C SER A 177 -2.18 -5.84 13.48
N MET A 178 -2.70 -7.05 13.57
CA MET A 178 -4.02 -7.42 13.04
C MET A 178 -4.97 -7.65 14.19
N CYS A 179 -6.07 -6.89 14.25
CA CYS A 179 -7.08 -7.03 15.27
C CYS A 179 -8.53 -6.88 14.77
N GLU A 180 -9.49 -7.11 15.67
CA GLU A 180 -10.90 -6.76 15.49
C GLU A 180 -11.54 -7.31 14.20
N GLY A 181 -11.31 -8.60 13.94
CA GLY A 181 -11.89 -9.30 12.78
C GLY A 181 -11.25 -8.94 11.45
N SER A 182 -10.07 -8.29 11.45
CA SER A 182 -9.33 -7.99 10.22
C SER A 182 -8.81 -9.25 9.53
N ARG A 183 -8.57 -9.12 8.22
CA ARG A 183 -8.27 -10.27 7.34
C ARG A 183 -7.15 -9.99 6.35
N VAL A 184 -6.24 -10.95 6.18
CA VAL A 184 -5.35 -11.03 5.02
C VAL A 184 -5.64 -12.33 4.29
N ALA A 185 -6.31 -12.26 3.14
CA ALA A 185 -6.89 -13.46 2.54
C ALA A 185 -6.75 -13.57 1.02
N PHE A 186 -6.53 -14.78 0.51
CA PHE A 186 -6.54 -15.06 -0.92
C PHE A 186 -5.55 -14.23 -1.75
N ASN A 187 -4.47 -13.76 -1.13
CA ASN A 187 -3.42 -13.04 -1.83
C ASN A 187 -2.38 -14.01 -2.40
N THR A 188 -1.71 -13.60 -3.48
CA THR A 188 -0.76 -14.44 -4.23
C THR A 188 0.59 -13.75 -4.39
N ALA A 189 1.66 -14.44 -4.06
CA ALA A 189 3.04 -14.06 -4.37
C ALA A 189 3.69 -15.20 -5.17
N GLN A 190 4.59 -14.93 -6.12
CA GLN A 190 5.35 -16.05 -6.74
C GLN A 190 6.58 -16.46 -5.93
N SER A 191 7.07 -15.58 -5.04
CA SER A 191 8.26 -15.83 -4.21
C SER A 191 7.93 -16.23 -2.77
N HIS A 192 7.78 -15.27 -1.84
CA HIS A 192 7.57 -15.53 -0.41
C HIS A 192 6.37 -14.76 0.13
N GLY A 193 5.72 -15.31 1.17
CA GLY A 193 4.69 -14.60 1.90
C GLY A 193 3.46 -14.26 1.06
N GLY A 194 2.71 -15.27 0.62
CA GLY A 194 1.53 -15.08 -0.23
C GLY A 194 0.54 -14.07 0.34
N GLY A 195 0.36 -14.08 1.66
CA GLY A 195 -0.44 -13.09 2.39
C GLY A 195 0.42 -11.93 2.86
N ILE A 196 1.37 -12.24 3.74
CA ILE A 196 2.27 -11.27 4.36
C ILE A 196 3.70 -11.78 4.19
N TYR A 197 4.59 -10.91 3.73
CA TYR A 197 6.04 -11.08 3.84
C TYR A 197 6.56 -10.04 4.84
N GLY A 198 7.39 -10.49 5.78
CA GLY A 198 8.15 -9.63 6.66
C GLY A 198 9.64 -9.93 6.47
N GLY A 199 10.41 -8.90 6.15
CA GLY A 199 11.86 -8.94 6.09
C GLY A 199 12.51 -8.88 7.47
N ASP A 200 13.74 -8.38 7.51
CA ASP A 200 14.51 -8.29 8.75
C ASP A 200 13.89 -7.28 9.72
N ASN A 201 13.90 -7.60 11.03
CA ASN A 201 13.39 -6.75 12.11
C ASN A 201 11.87 -6.46 12.07
N VAL A 202 11.10 -7.32 11.40
CA VAL A 202 9.64 -7.26 11.39
C VAL A 202 9.05 -8.10 12.53
N SER A 203 8.06 -7.53 13.23
CA SER A 203 7.22 -8.24 14.20
C SER A 203 5.76 -8.22 13.77
N ILE A 204 5.06 -9.35 13.88
CA ILE A 204 3.65 -9.48 13.46
C ILE A 204 2.83 -10.05 14.62
N ALA A 205 1.81 -9.32 15.04
CA ALA A 205 0.82 -9.75 16.03
C ALA A 205 -0.55 -9.95 15.35
N VAL A 206 -1.17 -11.11 15.59
CA VAL A 206 -2.50 -11.45 15.05
C VAL A 206 -3.43 -11.81 16.20
N ILE A 207 -4.43 -10.97 16.46
CA ILE A 207 -5.30 -11.05 17.65
C ILE A 207 -6.76 -10.93 17.21
N ASN A 208 -7.55 -12.00 17.30
CA ASN A 208 -8.94 -11.99 16.81
C ASN A 208 -9.05 -11.59 15.33
N ALA A 209 -8.10 -12.05 14.50
CA ALA A 209 -8.00 -11.75 13.07
C ALA A 209 -7.62 -13.03 12.29
N SER A 210 -7.71 -13.01 10.96
CA SER A 210 -7.46 -14.20 10.14
C SER A 210 -6.48 -13.96 8.99
N ILE A 211 -5.60 -14.94 8.75
CA ILE A 211 -4.77 -15.03 7.56
C ILE A 211 -5.13 -16.35 6.85
N GLN A 212 -5.77 -16.30 5.67
CA GLN A 212 -6.34 -17.50 5.05
C GLN A 212 -6.23 -17.55 3.52
N GLY A 213 -6.07 -18.75 2.96
CA GLY A 213 -6.14 -18.98 1.51
C GLY A 213 -5.08 -18.24 0.69
N ASN A 214 -4.01 -17.74 1.32
CA ASN A 214 -2.94 -17.05 0.62
C ASN A 214 -1.94 -18.05 0.02
N PHE A 215 -1.35 -17.71 -1.11
CA PHE A 215 -0.46 -18.60 -1.87
C PHE A 215 0.90 -17.97 -2.18
N ALA A 216 1.98 -18.71 -1.94
CA ALA A 216 3.33 -18.35 -2.36
C ALA A 216 3.90 -19.48 -3.22
N GLY A 217 4.29 -19.19 -4.46
CA GLY A 217 4.98 -20.14 -5.33
C GLY A 217 4.89 -19.85 -6.82
N ALA A 218 5.82 -20.42 -7.59
CA ALA A 218 5.97 -20.19 -9.03
C ALA A 218 4.83 -20.73 -9.91
N SER A 219 3.93 -21.54 -9.35
CA SER A 219 2.74 -22.05 -10.05
C SER A 219 1.52 -21.93 -9.15
N LEU A 220 0.46 -21.31 -9.65
CA LEU A 220 -0.82 -21.26 -8.94
C LEU A 220 -1.24 -22.70 -8.55
N PRO A 221 -1.74 -22.91 -7.33
CA PRO A 221 -2.30 -24.21 -6.99
C PRO A 221 -3.50 -24.44 -7.91
N PRO A 222 -3.75 -25.69 -8.35
CA PRO A 222 -4.96 -25.98 -9.11
C PRO A 222 -6.17 -25.49 -8.32
N LEU A 223 -7.03 -24.70 -8.98
CA LEU A 223 -8.30 -24.28 -8.39
C LEU A 223 -9.11 -25.53 -7.99
N PRO A 224 -9.80 -25.52 -6.85
CA PRO A 224 -10.73 -26.60 -6.48
C PRO A 224 -11.90 -26.71 -7.46
#